data_AF-A0A836UA17-F1
#
_entry.id   AF-A0A836UA17-F1
#
_cell.length_a   1.000
_cell.length_b   1.000
_cell.length_c   1.000
_cell.angle_alpha   90.00
_cell.angle_beta   90.00
_cell.angle_gamma   90.00
#
_symmetry.space_group_name_H-M   'P 1'
#
loop_
_entity.id
_entity.type
_entity.pdbx_description
1 polymer ?
#
loop_
_entity_poly.entity_id
_entity_poly.type
_entity_poly.pdbx_seq_one_letter_code
_entity_poly.pdbx_strand_id
1 'polypeptide(L)'
;MGLKRRICLYIFTVAVIIIWLNIPFDILIQIAGFIMANFAIALIMAAAIYLNFKLPPMYRTNGLVLTGAVLSVAILTLFAAISGWGLVGKLSGS
;
A
#
# COMPACT_ATOMS: atom_id res chain seq x y z
N MET A 1 -23.32 -17.75 -16.07
CA MET A 1 -23.51 -16.57 -16.96
C MET A 1 -23.33 -15.20 -16.28
N GLY A 2 -22.80 -15.09 -15.05
CA GLY A 2 -22.83 -13.82 -14.30
C GLY A 2 -21.51 -13.07 -14.10
N LEU A 3 -20.34 -13.72 -14.26
CA LEU A 3 -19.06 -13.13 -13.85
C LEU A 3 -18.57 -12.02 -14.81
N LYS A 4 -18.58 -12.28 -16.12
CA LYS A 4 -18.18 -11.29 -17.14
C LYS A 4 -19.00 -10.01 -17.06
N ARG A 5 -20.33 -10.13 -16.86
CA ARG A 5 -21.24 -8.98 -16.71
C ARG A 5 -20.91 -8.14 -15.47
N ARG A 6 -20.61 -8.78 -14.33
CA ARG A 6 -20.22 -8.09 -13.10
C ARG A 6 -18.89 -7.34 -13.25
N ILE A 7 -17.90 -7.96 -13.90
CA ILE A 7 -16.60 -7.33 -14.14
C ILE A 7 -16.75 -6.12 -15.09
N CYS A 8 -17.50 -6.26 -16.19
CA CYS A 8 -17.75 -5.14 -17.09
C CYS A 8 -18.49 -3.99 -16.42
N LEU A 9 -19.54 -4.27 -15.64
CA LEU A 9 -20.25 -3.23 -14.90
C LEU A 9 -19.34 -2.55 -13.88
N TYR A 10 -18.50 -3.30 -13.18
CA TYR A 10 -17.54 -2.73 -12.25
C TYR A 10 -16.57 -1.78 -12.95
N ILE A 11 -15.92 -2.23 -14.01
CA ILE A 11 -14.97 -1.41 -14.78
C ILE A 11 -15.67 -0.16 -15.36
N PHE A 12 -16.89 -0.32 -15.89
CA PHE A 12 -17.67 0.78 -16.46
C PHE A 12 -18.03 1.83 -15.40
N THR A 13 -18.54 1.40 -14.24
CA THR A 13 -18.94 2.32 -13.17
C THR A 13 -17.73 3.07 -12.60
N VAL A 14 -16.61 2.36 -12.41
CA VAL A 14 -15.34 2.95 -11.96
C VAL A 14 -14.81 3.95 -12.98
N ALA A 15 -14.83 3.62 -14.27
CA ALA A 15 -14.39 4.52 -15.33
C ALA A 15 -15.24 5.80 -15.39
N VAL A 16 -16.57 5.69 -15.25
CA VAL A 16 -17.47 6.86 -15.21
C VAL A 16 -17.14 7.76 -14.02
N ILE A 17 -16.94 7.20 -12.82
CA ILE A 17 -16.59 7.99 -11.63
C ILE A 17 -15.25 8.72 -11.81
N ILE A 18 -14.24 8.07 -12.40
CA ILE A 18 -12.92 8.69 -12.65
C ILE A 18 -13.04 9.87 -13.62
N ILE A 19 -13.81 9.71 -14.71
CA ILE A 19 -14.02 10.76 -15.70
C ILE A 19 -14.75 11.95 -15.07
N TRP A 20 -15.77 11.69 -14.24
CA TRP A 20 -16.52 12.73 -13.52
C TRP A 20 -15.69 13.48 -12.48
N LEU A 21 -14.74 12.81 -11.82
CA LEU A 21 -13.83 13.45 -10.88
C LEU A 21 -12.70 14.24 -11.56
N ASN A 22 -12.58 14.21 -12.89
CA ASN A 22 -11.47 14.81 -13.65
C ASN A 22 -10.07 14.44 -13.13
N ILE A 23 -9.93 13.29 -12.44
CA ILE A 23 -8.64 12.89 -11.90
C ILE A 23 -7.77 12.36 -13.05
N PRO A 24 -6.58 12.93 -13.29
CA PRO A 24 -5.67 12.40 -14.29
C PRO A 24 -5.24 10.96 -13.93
N PHE A 25 -5.21 10.09 -14.94
CA PHE A 25 -4.86 8.67 -14.80
C PHE A 25 -3.49 8.44 -14.13
N ASP A 26 -2.57 9.39 -14.29
CA ASP A 26 -1.26 9.41 -13.63
C ASP A 26 -1.37 9.41 -12.10
N ILE A 27 -2.28 10.23 -11.54
CA ILE A 27 -2.55 10.24 -10.09
C ILE A 27 -3.10 8.90 -9.66
N LEU A 28 -4.08 8.34 -10.39
CA LEU A 28 -4.69 7.06 -10.04
C LEU A 28 -3.67 5.91 -10.00
N ILE A 29 -2.76 5.83 -10.98
CA ILE A 29 -1.66 4.85 -10.97
C ILE A 29 -0.72 5.12 -9.79
N GLN A 30 -0.44 6.38 -9.48
CA GLN A 30 0.39 6.74 -8.34
C GLN A 30 -0.23 6.28 -7.01
N ILE A 31 -1.56 6.38 -6.83
CA ILE A 31 -2.28 5.80 -5.68
C ILE A 31 -2.13 4.28 -5.66
N ALA A 32 -2.38 3.65 -6.80
CA ALA A 32 -2.35 2.19 -6.89
C ALA A 32 -0.94 1.65 -6.58
N GLY A 33 0.11 2.27 -7.12
CA GLY A 33 1.50 1.95 -6.83
C GLY A 33 1.86 2.20 -5.37
N PHE A 34 1.37 3.28 -4.78
CA PHE A 34 1.54 3.56 -3.36
C PHE A 34 0.96 2.47 -2.45
N ILE A 35 -0.29 2.08 -2.71
CA ILE A 35 -0.99 1.06 -1.91
C ILE A 35 -0.32 -0.31 -2.10
N MET A 36 -0.06 -0.71 -3.35
CA MET A 36 0.44 -2.05 -3.67
C MET A 36 1.91 -2.25 -3.32
N ALA A 37 2.76 -1.23 -3.49
CA ALA A 37 4.19 -1.36 -3.19
C ALA A 37 4.49 -0.88 -1.78
N ASN A 38 4.30 0.40 -1.48
CA ASN A 38 4.83 0.98 -0.24
C ASN A 38 4.04 0.53 0.99
N PHE A 39 2.71 0.62 0.94
CA PHE A 39 1.86 0.29 2.09
C PHE A 39 1.77 -1.21 2.32
N ALA A 40 1.57 -2.01 1.28
CA ALA A 40 1.51 -3.46 1.40
C ALA A 40 2.83 -4.07 1.90
N ILE A 41 3.99 -3.63 1.36
CA ILE A 41 5.29 -4.14 1.82
C ILE A 41 5.53 -3.76 3.28
N ALA A 42 5.21 -2.53 3.69
CA ALA A 42 5.32 -2.11 5.09
C ALA A 42 4.49 -3.00 6.02
N LEU A 43 3.24 -3.32 5.65
CA LEU A 43 2.37 -4.22 6.42
C LEU A 43 2.89 -5.66 6.48
N ILE A 44 3.37 -6.20 5.35
CA ILE A 44 3.95 -7.56 5.30
C ILE A 44 5.18 -7.63 6.21
N MET A 45 6.03 -6.60 6.19
CA MET A 45 7.24 -6.53 7.01
C MET A 45 6.90 -6.41 8.50
N ALA A 46 5.89 -5.61 8.87
CA ALA A 46 5.39 -5.53 10.23
C ALA A 46 4.81 -6.87 10.73
N ALA A 47 4.05 -7.57 9.87
CA ALA A 47 3.54 -8.90 10.17
C ALA A 47 4.66 -9.94 10.34
N ALA A 48 5.73 -9.86 9.55
CA ALA A 48 6.90 -10.72 9.69
C ALA A 48 7.63 -10.52 11.03
N ILE A 49 7.75 -9.27 11.52
CA ILE A 49 8.29 -8.97 12.85
C ILE A 49 7.39 -9.56 13.94
N TYR A 50 6.07 -9.36 13.84
CA TYR A 50 5.12 -9.91 14.81
C TYR A 50 5.16 -11.44 14.88
N LEU A 51 5.25 -12.11 13.73
CA LEU A 51 5.47 -13.57 13.66
C LEU A 51 6.79 -13.97 14.32
N ASN A 52 7.86 -13.19 14.13
CA ASN A 52 9.15 -13.45 14.76
C ASN A 52 9.08 -13.50 16.29
N PHE A 53 8.28 -12.63 16.90
CA PHE A 53 8.05 -12.61 18.34
C PHE A 53 7.22 -13.80 18.85
N LYS A 54 6.43 -14.43 17.97
CA LYS A 54 5.52 -15.54 18.34
C LYS A 54 6.15 -16.93 18.13
N LEU A 55 7.30 -17.06 17.46
CA LEU A 55 7.98 -18.34 17.25
C LEU A 55 8.89 -18.78 18.43
N PRO A 56 9.02 -20.10 18.70
CA PRO A 56 9.85 -20.63 19.77
C PRO A 56 11.35 -20.30 19.60
N PRO A 57 12.12 -20.23 20.70
CA PRO A 57 13.46 -19.63 20.76
C PRO A 57 14.52 -20.22 19.82
N MET A 58 14.28 -21.41 19.25
CA MET A 58 15.18 -22.07 18.31
C MET A 58 15.15 -21.46 16.88
N TYR A 59 14.13 -20.66 16.55
CA TYR A 59 13.99 -19.99 15.23
C TYR A 59 13.98 -18.45 15.34
N ARG A 60 14.27 -17.91 16.53
CA ARG A 60 14.34 -16.45 16.75
C ARG A 60 15.46 -15.88 15.90
N THR A 61 15.13 -14.89 15.08
CA THR A 61 16.16 -14.21 14.29
C THR A 61 17.06 -13.41 15.23
N ASN A 62 18.35 -13.33 14.89
CA ASN A 62 19.34 -12.61 15.68
C ASN A 62 18.87 -11.18 16.01
N GLY A 63 19.18 -10.67 17.20
CA GLY A 63 18.73 -9.34 17.66
C GLY A 63 19.10 -8.20 16.69
N LEU A 64 20.19 -8.36 15.94
CA LEU A 64 20.61 -7.47 14.84
C LEU A 64 19.63 -7.41 13.66
N VAL A 65 18.99 -8.52 13.32
CA VAL A 65 18.01 -8.56 12.22
C VAL A 65 16.68 -7.99 12.67
N LEU A 66 16.32 -8.16 13.95
CA LEU A 66 15.13 -7.56 14.55
C LEU A 66 15.24 -6.02 14.56
N THR A 67 16.38 -5.47 14.97
CA THR A 67 16.61 -4.02 14.94
C THR A 67 16.62 -3.48 13.51
N GLY A 68 17.24 -4.19 12.56
CA GLY A 68 17.21 -3.84 11.14
C GLY A 68 15.80 -3.86 10.54
N ALA A 69 14.96 -4.82 10.92
CA ALA A 69 13.58 -4.93 10.46
C ALA A 69 12.70 -3.81 11.02
N VAL A 70 12.83 -3.48 12.31
CA VAL A 70 12.11 -2.35 12.93
C VAL A 70 12.49 -1.03 12.27
N LEU A 71 13.77 -0.82 11.99
CA LEU A 71 14.27 0.38 11.33
C LEU A 71 13.74 0.47 9.88
N SER A 72 13.71 -0.65 9.15
CA SER A 72 13.16 -0.72 7.79
C SER A 72 11.65 -0.41 7.75
N VAL A 73 10.87 -0.93 8.71
CA VAL A 73 9.44 -0.61 8.83
C VAL A 73 9.22 0.88 9.12
N ALA A 74 10.03 1.47 10.01
CA ALA A 74 9.93 2.89 10.31
C ALA A 74 10.21 3.76 9.07
N ILE A 75 11.24 3.43 8.28
CA ILE A 75 11.56 4.12 7.03
C ILE A 75 10.42 3.96 6.01
N LEU A 76 9.94 2.73 5.79
CA LEU A 76 8.84 2.47 4.85
C LEU A 76 7.56 3.20 5.25
N THR A 77 7.28 3.34 6.54
CA THR A 77 6.13 4.08 7.06
C THR A 77 6.29 5.59 6.83
N LEU A 78 7.49 6.14 6.98
CA LEU A 78 7.79 7.54 6.65
C LEU A 78 7.62 7.83 5.16
N PHE A 79 8.19 6.99 4.29
CA PHE A 79 7.98 7.14 2.84
C PHE A 79 6.51 6.96 2.46
N ALA A 80 5.79 6.08 3.18
CA ALA A 80 4.37 5.94 2.99
C ALA A 80 3.61 7.24 3.37
N ALA A 81 3.96 7.86 4.50
CA ALA A 81 3.33 9.11 4.93
C ALA A 81 3.61 10.28 3.96
N ILE A 82 4.87 10.44 3.51
CA ILE A 82 5.27 11.49 2.55
C ILE A 82 4.57 11.31 1.21
N SER A 83 4.54 10.09 0.68
CA SER A 83 3.89 9.80 -0.60
C SER A 83 2.36 9.99 -0.50
N GLY A 84 1.75 9.63 0.64
CA GLY A 84 0.34 9.91 0.92
C GLY A 84 0.04 11.41 0.97
N TRP A 85 0.90 12.21 1.61
CA TRP A 85 0.75 13.66 1.67
C TRP A 85 0.92 14.33 0.30
N GLY A 86 1.90 13.89 -0.49
CA GLY A 86 2.10 14.36 -1.86
C GLY A 86 0.91 14.03 -2.76
N LEU A 87 0.27 12.88 -2.53
CA LEU A 87 -0.93 12.47 -3.24
C LEU A 87 -2.17 13.29 -2.85
N VAL A 88 -2.37 13.55 -1.56
CA VAL A 88 -3.44 14.44 -1.06
C VAL A 88 -3.24 15.87 -1.59
N GLY A 89 -2.01 16.37 -1.65
CA GLY A 89 -1.70 17.66 -2.26
C GLY A 89 -2.09 17.73 -3.75
N LYS A 90 -1.88 16.64 -4.51
CA LYS A 90 -2.30 16.55 -5.91
C LYS A 90 -3.82 16.42 -6.10
N LEU A 91 -4.53 15.84 -5.13
CA LEU A 91 -5.99 15.76 -5.12
C LEU A 91 -6.66 17.05 -4.64
N SER A 92 -6.02 17.80 -3.74
CA SER A 92 -6.54 19.05 -3.17
C SER A 92 -6.17 20.29 -3.99
N GLY A 93 -5.16 20.20 -4.85
CA GLY A 93 -4.71 21.29 -5.73
C GLY A 93 -5.38 21.25 -7.11
N SER A 94 -6.72 21.13 -7.15
CA SER A 94 -7.47 21.65 -8.30
C SER A 94 -7.15 23.14 -8.49
#